data_AF-A0A1L6JEA2-F1
#
_entry.id   AF-A0A1L6JEA2-F1
#
_cell.length_a   1.000
_cell.length_b   1.000
_cell.length_c   1.000
_cell.angle_alpha   90.00
_cell.angle_beta   90.00
_cell.angle_gamma   90.00
#
_symmetry.space_group_name_H-M   'P 1'
#
loop_
_entity.id
_entity.type
_entity.pdbx_description
1 polymer ?
#
loop_
_entity_poly.entity_id
_entity_poly.type
_entity_poly.pdbx_seq_one_letter_code
_entity_poly.pdbx_strand_id
1 'polypeptide(L)'
;MPRIAYLAILSVAAFAAAPGSARETAEKRLSAAVESEMAAQGPIVTAEDRALIARKCGYGENETWSDNVNIGNDTLHCANGKRIPMDDELHAMSGRISERANRHVERAMKSAKVARATSQVAREATERALKEMRRSLKQR
;
A
#
# COMPACT_ATOMS: atom_id res chain seq x y z
N MET A 1 28.04 -12.67 15.18
CA MET A 1 27.48 -12.46 13.83
C MET A 1 26.51 -13.58 13.50
N PRO A 2 25.18 -13.34 13.51
CA PRO A 2 24.25 -14.21 12.81
C PRO A 2 23.74 -13.52 11.54
N ARG A 3 23.81 -14.28 10.44
CA ARG A 3 23.38 -13.95 9.09
C ARG A 3 21.85 -13.84 9.06
N ILE A 4 21.33 -12.67 8.72
CA ILE A 4 19.90 -12.44 8.55
C ILE A 4 19.47 -13.09 7.24
N ALA A 5 18.51 -14.02 7.37
CA ALA A 5 17.89 -14.75 6.29
C ALA A 5 17.22 -13.79 5.31
N TYR A 6 17.50 -13.99 4.02
CA TYR A 6 16.80 -13.39 2.90
C TYR A 6 15.32 -13.78 2.97
N LEU A 7 14.48 -12.87 3.44
CA LEU A 7 13.04 -12.95 3.25
C LEU A 7 12.78 -12.74 1.75
N ALA A 8 12.41 -13.82 1.09
CA ALA A 8 11.95 -13.83 -0.28
C ALA A 8 10.79 -12.84 -0.43
N ILE A 9 11.04 -11.76 -1.16
CA ILE A 9 10.02 -10.86 -1.69
C ILE A 9 9.22 -11.70 -2.69
N LEU A 10 8.06 -12.20 -2.26
CA LEU A 10 7.09 -12.81 -3.16
C LEU A 10 6.58 -11.73 -4.10
N SER A 11 7.08 -11.79 -5.33
CA SER A 11 6.66 -11.01 -6.48
C SER A 11 5.19 -11.31 -6.79
N VAL A 12 4.27 -10.49 -6.26
CA VAL A 12 2.89 -10.45 -6.74
C VAL A 12 2.85 -9.57 -7.98
N ALA A 13 3.38 -10.07 -9.09
CA ALA A 13 3.30 -9.42 -10.39
C ALA A 13 2.98 -10.47 -11.46
N ALA A 14 1.69 -10.55 -11.79
CA ALA A 14 1.13 -10.84 -13.12
C ALA A 14 -0.26 -11.52 -13.00
N PHE A 15 -1.28 -10.78 -12.54
CA PHE A 15 -2.63 -11.03 -13.05
C PHE A 15 -2.79 -10.17 -14.31
N ALA A 16 -2.49 -10.82 -15.44
CA ALA A 16 -2.73 -10.28 -16.77
C ALA A 16 -4.20 -9.86 -16.89
N ALA A 17 -4.40 -8.61 -17.28
CA ALA A 17 -5.69 -7.99 -17.52
C ALA A 17 -6.48 -8.77 -18.58
N ALA A 18 -7.59 -9.38 -18.16
CA ALA A 18 -8.64 -9.83 -19.07
C ALA A 18 -9.65 -8.69 -19.25
N PRO A 19 -9.95 -8.26 -20.49
CA PRO A 19 -10.94 -7.23 -20.75
C PRO A 19 -12.33 -7.85 -20.60
N GLY A 20 -13.17 -7.33 -19.71
CA GLY A 20 -14.46 -7.98 -19.49
C GLY A 20 -15.40 -7.30 -18.52
N SER A 21 -16.19 -6.36 -19.04
CA SER A 21 -17.50 -5.93 -18.54
C SER A 21 -17.56 -5.22 -17.18
N ALA A 22 -18.54 -4.33 -17.06
CA ALA A 22 -18.90 -3.60 -15.84
C ALA A 22 -19.42 -4.54 -14.73
N ARG A 23 -18.55 -5.41 -14.22
CA ARG A 23 -18.77 -6.23 -13.03
C ARG A 23 -17.57 -5.99 -12.13
N GLU A 24 -17.76 -5.12 -11.15
CA GLU A 24 -16.77 -4.91 -10.09
C GLU A 24 -16.38 -6.26 -9.48
N THR A 25 -15.10 -6.62 -9.52
CA THR A 25 -14.60 -7.87 -8.93
C THR A 25 -14.60 -7.75 -7.41
N ALA A 26 -14.69 -8.86 -6.67
CA ALA A 26 -14.56 -8.81 -5.21
C ALA A 26 -13.24 -8.19 -4.74
N GLU A 27 -12.16 -8.36 -5.51
CA GLU A 27 -10.86 -7.73 -5.26
C GLU A 27 -10.97 -6.20 -5.36
N LYS A 28 -11.63 -5.67 -6.40
CA LYS A 28 -11.85 -4.23 -6.53
C LYS A 28 -12.69 -3.66 -5.39
N ARG A 29 -13.69 -4.41 -4.91
CA ARG A 29 -14.48 -4.03 -3.73
C ARG A 29 -13.64 -4.02 -2.45
N LEU A 30 -12.75 -4.99 -2.29
CA LEU A 30 -11.82 -5.04 -1.15
C LEU A 30 -10.87 -3.85 -1.19
N SER A 31 -10.25 -3.55 -2.33
CA SER A 31 -9.39 -2.38 -2.49
C SER A 31 -10.14 -1.09 -2.19
N ALA A 32 -11.34 -0.89 -2.76
CA ALA A 32 -12.16 0.28 -2.50
C ALA A 32 -12.61 0.39 -1.04
N ALA A 33 -12.87 -0.74 -0.36
CA ALA A 33 -13.18 -0.76 1.06
C ALA A 33 -11.97 -0.31 1.89
N VAL A 34 -10.78 -0.85 1.61
CA VAL A 34 -9.54 -0.46 2.30
C VAL A 34 -9.22 1.01 2.03
N GLU A 35 -9.22 1.45 0.77
CA GLU A 35 -8.96 2.85 0.39
C GLU A 35 -9.92 3.81 1.10
N SER A 36 -11.20 3.48 1.15
CA SER A 36 -12.21 4.28 1.85
C SER A 36 -11.96 4.38 3.36
N GLU A 37 -11.58 3.27 4.02
CA GLU A 37 -11.25 3.28 5.45
C GLU A 37 -9.94 4.01 5.73
N MET A 38 -8.96 3.89 4.84
CA MET A 38 -7.69 4.60 4.95
C MET A 38 -7.87 6.10 4.77
N ALA A 39 -8.68 6.53 3.81
CA ALA A 39 -8.98 7.94 3.55
C ALA A 39 -9.77 8.60 4.69
N ALA A 40 -10.69 7.87 5.34
CA ALA A 40 -11.47 8.38 6.45
C ALA A 40 -10.64 8.72 7.71
N GLN A 41 -9.42 8.19 7.81
CA GLN A 41 -8.53 8.37 8.96
C GLN A 41 -7.63 9.62 8.84
N GLY A 42 -7.72 10.36 7.74
CA GLY A 42 -6.86 11.50 7.45
C GLY A 42 -5.52 11.11 6.82
N PRO A 43 -4.60 12.07 6.62
CA PRO A 43 -3.36 11.81 5.90
C PRO A 43 -2.31 11.14 6.78
N ILE A 44 -1.63 10.12 6.24
CA ILE A 44 -0.49 9.44 6.90
C ILE A 44 0.73 10.38 6.98
N VAL A 45 0.96 11.15 5.92
CA VAL A 45 1.98 12.20 5.83
C VAL A 45 1.32 13.53 6.17
N THR A 46 1.71 14.13 7.29
CA THR A 46 1.08 15.34 7.81
C THR A 46 1.68 16.61 7.19
N ALA A 47 1.07 17.76 7.47
CA ALA A 47 1.60 19.05 7.04
C ALA A 47 3.01 19.33 7.62
N GLU A 48 3.27 18.87 8.85
CA GLU A 48 4.58 19.02 9.51
C GLU A 48 5.67 18.21 8.80
N ASP A 49 5.36 16.95 8.43
CA ASP A 49 6.29 16.11 7.68
C ASP A 49 6.53 16.69 6.28
N ARG A 50 5.48 17.20 5.63
CA ARG A 50 5.60 17.89 4.35
C ARG A 50 6.49 19.13 4.45
N ALA A 51 6.33 19.93 5.49
CA ALA A 51 7.17 21.11 5.70
C ALA A 51 8.63 20.72 5.91
N LEU A 52 8.91 19.64 6.65
CA LEU A 52 10.27 19.12 6.81
C LEU A 52 10.88 18.68 5.47
N ILE A 53 10.16 17.87 4.70
CA ILE A 53 10.61 17.40 3.39
C ILE A 53 10.87 18.60 2.47
N ALA A 54 9.95 19.56 2.41
CA ALA A 54 10.11 20.77 1.61
C ALA A 54 11.37 21.55 1.99
N ARG A 55 11.62 21.75 3.28
CA ARG A 55 12.85 22.41 3.76
C ARG A 55 14.11 21.65 3.35
N LYS A 56 14.15 20.32 3.51
CA LYS A 56 15.33 19.50 3.16
C LYS A 56 15.56 19.47 1.65
N CYS A 57 14.49 19.25 0.88
CA CYS A 57 14.52 19.17 -0.58
C CYS A 57 14.71 20.54 -1.26
N GLY A 58 14.47 21.64 -0.56
CA GLY A 58 14.58 22.99 -1.07
C GLY A 58 13.43 23.36 -2.02
N TYR A 59 12.23 22.84 -1.76
CA TYR A 59 11.06 23.14 -2.59
C TYR A 59 10.59 24.58 -2.40
N GLY A 60 10.19 25.20 -3.50
CA GLY A 60 9.55 26.53 -3.45
C GLY A 60 8.15 26.48 -2.84
N GLU A 61 7.66 27.60 -2.33
CA GLU A 61 6.33 27.70 -1.69
C GLU A 61 5.17 27.29 -2.62
N ASN A 62 5.37 27.38 -3.94
CA ASN A 62 4.38 27.05 -4.97
C ASN A 62 4.72 25.77 -5.76
N GLU A 63 5.70 24.98 -5.30
CA GLU A 63 6.10 23.75 -5.99
C GLU A 63 5.19 22.60 -5.55
N THR A 64 4.39 22.07 -6.48
CA THR A 64 3.58 20.88 -6.23
C THR A 64 4.44 19.64 -6.37
N TRP A 65 4.59 18.87 -5.29
CA TRP A 65 5.30 17.60 -5.28
C TRP A 65 4.39 16.48 -4.75
N SER A 66 4.76 15.22 -5.04
CA SER A 66 3.94 14.06 -4.70
C SER A 66 3.86 13.84 -3.19
N ASP A 67 2.67 13.51 -2.67
CA ASP A 67 2.50 13.10 -1.26
C ASP A 67 3.24 11.79 -0.90
N ASN A 68 3.80 11.09 -1.89
CA ASN A 68 4.57 9.87 -1.67
C ASN A 68 6.01 10.20 -1.26
N VAL A 69 6.38 9.79 -0.05
CA VAL A 69 7.75 9.91 0.46
C VAL A 69 8.59 8.73 -0.06
N ASN A 70 9.63 9.01 -0.83
CA ASN A 70 10.54 8.00 -1.36
C ASN A 70 11.84 7.97 -0.55
N ILE A 71 11.97 6.97 0.33
CA ILE A 71 13.18 6.72 1.12
C ILE A 71 13.71 5.33 0.73
N GLY A 72 14.97 5.27 0.33
CA GLY A 72 15.66 4.02 0.00
C GLY A 72 17.16 4.14 0.27
N ASN A 73 17.78 3.07 0.74
CA ASN A 73 19.22 3.03 1.06
C ASN A 73 19.67 4.22 1.93
N ASP A 74 18.96 4.48 3.03
CA ASP A 74 19.20 5.61 3.95
C ASP A 74 19.30 6.97 3.25
N THR A 75 18.53 7.14 2.18
CA THR A 75 18.47 8.37 1.40
C THR A 75 17.03 8.75 1.10
N LEU A 76 16.69 10.02 1.35
CA LEU A 76 15.47 10.65 0.86
C LEU A 76 15.67 11.07 -0.61
N HIS A 77 14.80 10.58 -1.48
CA HIS A 77 14.76 10.92 -2.89
C HIS A 77 13.70 12.00 -3.14
N CYS A 78 14.14 13.22 -3.37
CA CYS A 78 13.28 14.34 -3.67
C CYS A 78 12.76 14.28 -5.13
N ALA A 79 11.54 14.76 -5.36
CA ALA A 79 10.93 14.89 -6.69
C ALA A 79 11.77 15.72 -7.69
N ASN A 80 12.54 16.69 -7.22
CA ASN A 80 13.46 17.50 -8.04
C ASN A 80 14.79 16.77 -8.38
N GLY A 81 14.91 15.48 -8.05
CA GLY A 81 16.09 14.66 -8.32
C GLY A 81 17.19 14.76 -7.25
N LYS A 82 17.05 15.67 -6.27
CA LYS A 82 17.99 15.77 -5.15
C LYS A 82 17.92 14.51 -4.29
N ARG A 83 19.08 14.04 -3.83
CA ARG A 83 19.23 12.92 -2.91
C ARG A 83 19.81 13.43 -1.61
N ILE A 84 19.12 13.16 -0.50
CA ILE A 84 19.48 13.68 0.83
C ILE A 84 19.74 12.48 1.74
N PRO A 85 20.95 12.32 2.28
CA PRO A 85 21.22 11.31 3.28
C PRO A 85 20.27 11.47 4.47
N MET A 86 19.79 10.36 5.02
CA MET A 86 18.95 10.38 6.21
C MET A 86 19.75 10.88 7.41
N ASP A 87 19.28 11.95 8.03
CA ASP A 87 19.77 12.47 9.31
C ASP A 87 18.77 12.13 10.43
N ASP A 88 19.11 12.48 11.68
CA ASP A 88 18.27 12.19 12.84
C ASP A 88 16.84 12.73 12.70
N GLU A 89 16.68 13.89 12.06
CA GLU A 89 15.37 14.52 11.86
C GLU A 89 14.53 13.74 10.84
N LEU A 90 15.14 13.31 9.73
CA LEU A 90 14.51 12.48 8.72
C LEU A 90 14.22 11.06 9.24
N HIS A 91 15.08 10.48 10.06
CA HIS A 91 14.83 9.21 10.73
C HIS A 91 13.66 9.31 11.71
N ALA A 92 13.61 10.36 12.53
CA ALA A 92 12.48 10.59 13.43
C ALA A 92 11.17 10.78 12.66
N MET A 93 11.20 11.54 11.55
CA MET A 93 10.04 11.70 10.66
C MET A 93 9.59 10.36 10.07
N SER A 94 10.51 9.57 9.52
CA SER A 94 10.22 8.24 8.96
C SER A 94 9.61 7.31 10.02
N GLY A 95 10.11 7.36 11.25
CA GLY A 95 9.56 6.63 12.40
C GLY A 95 8.09 7.01 12.67
N ARG A 96 7.79 8.31 12.77
CA ARG A 96 6.41 8.79 13.00
C ARG A 96 5.46 8.43 11.85
N ILE A 97 5.92 8.53 10.60
CA ILE A 97 5.15 8.14 9.42
C ILE A 97 4.84 6.64 9.47
N SER A 98 5.85 5.80 9.75
CA SER A 98 5.69 4.35 9.86
C SER A 98 4.69 3.98 10.97
N GLU A 99 4.79 4.63 12.12
CA GLU A 99 3.89 4.40 13.25
C GLU A 99 2.44 4.79 12.90
N ARG A 100 2.23 5.93 12.22
CA ARG A 100 0.91 6.31 11.70
C ARG A 100 0.41 5.30 10.68
N ALA A 101 1.22 4.91 9.70
CA ALA A 101 0.84 3.94 8.67
C ALA A 101 0.38 2.61 9.30
N ASN A 102 1.12 2.10 10.29
CA ASN A 102 0.75 0.88 11.02
C ASN A 102 -0.61 1.02 11.72
N ARG A 103 -0.87 2.15 12.38
CA ARG A 103 -2.19 2.40 13.00
C ARG A 103 -3.31 2.49 11.98
N HIS A 104 -3.07 3.10 10.82
CA HIS A 104 -4.07 3.22 9.76
C HIS A 104 -4.47 1.84 9.23
N VAL A 105 -3.46 1.01 8.95
CA VAL A 105 -3.65 -0.38 8.49
C VAL A 105 -4.39 -1.20 9.55
N GLU A 106 -3.96 -1.13 10.82
CA GLU A 106 -4.58 -1.88 11.91
C GLU A 106 -6.07 -1.53 12.05
N ARG A 107 -6.42 -0.24 11.99
CA ARG A 107 -7.82 0.21 12.05
C ARG A 107 -8.62 -0.21 10.83
N ALA A 108 -8.07 -0.07 9.62
CA ALA A 108 -8.73 -0.49 8.39
C ALA A 108 -9.02 -2.00 8.43
N MET A 109 -8.07 -2.81 8.89
CA MET A 109 -8.24 -4.27 9.04
C MET A 109 -9.27 -4.66 10.10
N LYS A 110 -9.49 -3.82 11.12
CA LYS A 110 -10.56 -4.00 12.12
C LYS A 110 -11.93 -3.51 11.62
N SER A 111 -12.02 -2.84 10.47
CA SER A 111 -13.30 -2.37 9.93
C SER A 111 -14.18 -3.55 9.50
N ALA A 112 -15.44 -3.51 9.93
CA ALA A 112 -16.46 -4.44 9.47
C ALA A 112 -16.65 -4.40 7.94
N LYS A 113 -16.40 -3.25 7.31
CA LYS A 113 -16.49 -3.08 5.85
C LYS A 113 -15.41 -3.91 5.14
N VAL A 114 -14.17 -3.81 5.61
CA VAL A 114 -13.03 -4.59 5.08
C VAL A 114 -13.25 -6.08 5.35
N ALA A 115 -13.63 -6.46 6.57
CA ALA A 115 -13.91 -7.85 6.91
C ALA A 115 -14.99 -8.49 5.99
N ARG A 116 -16.07 -7.76 5.70
CA ARG A 116 -17.11 -8.21 4.77
C ARG A 116 -16.54 -8.39 3.35
N ALA A 117 -15.79 -7.42 2.84
CA ALA A 117 -15.18 -7.52 1.52
C ALA A 117 -14.20 -8.70 1.42
N THR A 118 -13.36 -8.93 2.44
CA THR A 118 -12.46 -10.09 2.51
C THR A 118 -13.22 -11.41 2.46
N SER A 119 -14.34 -11.53 3.20
CA SER A 119 -15.16 -12.75 3.16
C SER A 119 -15.76 -13.02 1.78
N GLN A 120 -16.13 -11.97 1.03
CA GLN A 120 -16.65 -12.10 -0.33
C GLN A 120 -15.57 -12.57 -1.30
N VAL A 121 -14.35 -12.04 -1.20
CA VAL A 121 -13.19 -12.51 -1.98
C VAL A 121 -12.95 -13.99 -1.73
N ALA A 122 -12.93 -14.42 -0.46
CA ALA A 122 -12.71 -15.83 -0.11
C ALA A 122 -13.80 -16.76 -0.68
N ARG A 123 -15.07 -16.33 -0.65
CA ARG A 123 -16.19 -17.08 -1.24
C ARG A 123 -16.06 -17.18 -2.76
N GLU A 124 -15.82 -16.08 -3.45
CA GLU A 124 -15.66 -16.09 -4.91
C GLU A 124 -14.44 -16.93 -5.35
N ALA A 125 -13.34 -16.85 -4.62
CA ALA A 125 -12.15 -17.67 -4.89
C ALA A 125 -12.46 -19.17 -4.72
N THR A 126 -13.17 -19.54 -3.65
CA THR A 126 -13.59 -20.93 -3.41
C THR A 126 -14.54 -21.43 -4.49
N GLU A 127 -15.52 -20.62 -4.90
CA GLU A 127 -16.46 -20.97 -5.97
C GLU A 127 -15.74 -21.16 -7.32
N ARG A 128 -14.76 -20.31 -7.64
CA ARG A 128 -13.92 -20.45 -8.83
C ARG A 128 -13.10 -21.74 -8.79
N ALA A 129 -12.44 -22.03 -7.68
CA ALA A 129 -11.66 -23.26 -7.50
C ALA A 129 -12.54 -24.52 -7.63
N LEU A 130 -13.73 -24.53 -7.02
CA LEU A 130 -14.68 -25.65 -7.15
C LEU A 130 -15.18 -25.82 -8.59
N LYS A 131 -15.41 -24.72 -9.32
CA LYS A 131 -15.83 -24.76 -10.72
C LYS A 131 -14.73 -25.30 -11.64
N GLU A 132 -13.48 -24.92 -11.39
CA GLU A 132 -12.32 -25.45 -12.10
C GLU A 132 -12.10 -26.94 -11.81
N MET A 133 -12.18 -27.34 -10.55
CA MET A 133 -12.12 -28.75 -10.15
C MET A 133 -13.24 -29.59 -10.79
N ARG A 134 -14.48 -29.08 -10.84
CA ARG A 134 -15.58 -29.77 -11.53
C ARG A 134 -15.37 -29.86 -13.05
N ARG A 135 -14.69 -28.90 -13.66
CA ARG A 135 -14.35 -28.94 -15.09
C ARG A 135 -13.26 -29.97 -15.37
N SER A 136 -12.21 -30.03 -14.56
CA SER A 136 -11.14 -31.01 -14.73
C SER A 136 -11.59 -32.45 -14.52
N LEU A 137 -12.56 -32.67 -13.61
CA LEU A 137 -13.17 -33.99 -13.39
C LEU A 137 -14.10 -34.44 -14.53
N LYS A 138 -14.69 -33.53 -15.30
CA LYS A 138 -15.55 -33.87 -16.46
C LYS A 138 -14.78 -34.10 -17.77
N GLN A 139 -13.52 -33.69 -17.82
CA GLN A 139 -12.64 -33.87 -18.99
C GLN A 139 -11.77 -35.15 -18.90
N ARG A 140 -11.94 -35.93 -17.83
CA ARG A 140 -11.43 -37.30 -17.69
C ARG A 140 -12.59 -38.27 -17.89
#